data_AF-A0A1H8I152-F1
#
_entry.id   AF-A0A1H8I152-F1
#
_cell.length_a   1.000
_cell.length_b   1.000
_cell.length_c   1.000
_cell.angle_alpha   90.00
_cell.angle_beta   90.00
_cell.angle_gamma   90.00
#
_symmetry.space_group_name_H-M   'P 1'
#
loop_
_entity.id
_entity.type
_entity.pdbx_description
1 polymer ?
#
loop_
_entity_poly.entity_id
_entity_poly.type
_entity_poly.pdbx_seq_one_letter_code
_entity_poly.pdbx_strand_id
1 'polypeptide(L)'
;MQIEQPPRKRAKRKKKWKTWQKWTLGVISFIVVAILIFVGFIYYYIKSMDIDDIVARHSDETVAVNQTADAKPAQDKPRKVPAIIKKPVEKASKLLGGQEIKSDDALDVAAILLKSGLNLKQISYLQGNAAYDLSAEEKQKIRDMLVSKLTKEEINALRNITKQYGIGLNILNPDYPIEWVGERDPEKLKENGKAWEEMQTKPKDQVKQEPQKDATAVTKDNEPSTETDKELTAEQQQKKKDFDAKTKTQLGALSGTCKVQSNNILNEILASTSGKVSLKALQDKFLGKVVAAEASCDAQFQTIQSSAKSSYESAGISTGLMPNWSTEYEAGKSSARAAAISAIAKAIKKDK
;
A
#
# COMPACT_ATOMS: atom_id res chain seq x y z
N MET A 1 72.12 -0.30 32.87
CA MET A 1 70.86 0.44 33.10
C MET A 1 70.61 1.33 31.90
N GLN A 2 69.72 0.92 30.99
CA GLN A 2 69.25 1.77 29.88
C GLN A 2 67.93 2.39 30.29
N ILE A 3 67.83 3.72 30.20
CA ILE A 3 66.64 4.50 30.55
C ILE A 3 65.79 4.64 29.28
N GLU A 4 64.72 3.86 29.19
CA GLU A 4 63.68 4.00 28.14
C GLU A 4 62.95 5.34 28.31
N GLN A 5 62.99 6.19 27.28
CA GLN A 5 62.17 7.40 27.24
C GLN A 5 60.80 7.14 26.62
N PRO A 6 59.70 7.66 27.20
CA PRO A 6 58.36 7.39 26.72
C PRO A 6 58.02 8.13 25.41
N PRO A 7 57.14 7.56 24.57
CA PRO A 7 56.82 8.10 23.24
C PRO A 7 56.04 9.42 23.34
N ARG A 8 56.57 10.47 22.69
CA ARG A 8 55.91 11.77 22.54
C ARG A 8 54.63 11.66 21.70
N LYS A 9 53.47 11.86 22.33
CA LYS A 9 52.16 11.93 21.66
C LYS A 9 52.10 13.16 20.73
N ARG A 10 52.03 12.92 19.41
CA ARG A 10 51.83 13.98 18.39
C ARG A 10 50.42 14.56 18.50
N ALA A 11 50.31 15.82 18.89
CA ALA A 11 49.04 16.56 18.92
C ALA A 11 48.49 16.72 17.49
N LYS A 12 47.30 16.15 17.23
CA LYS A 12 46.61 16.28 15.94
C LYS A 12 46.19 17.73 15.72
N ARG A 13 46.74 18.40 14.69
CA ARG A 13 46.37 19.75 14.28
C ARG A 13 44.88 19.79 13.90
N LYS A 14 44.07 20.52 14.69
CA LYS A 14 42.65 20.77 14.39
C LYS A 14 42.55 21.59 13.11
N LYS A 15 41.98 20.99 12.06
CA LYS A 15 41.80 21.63 10.75
C LYS A 15 40.82 22.80 10.92
N LYS A 16 41.32 24.04 10.86
CA LYS A 16 40.49 25.25 10.95
C LYS A 16 39.56 25.28 9.74
N TRP A 17 38.28 25.01 9.98
CA TRP A 17 37.23 25.14 8.96
C TRP A 17 37.15 26.58 8.49
N LYS A 18 37.17 26.77 7.16
CA LYS A 18 37.03 28.09 6.56
C LYS A 18 35.64 28.65 6.88
N THR A 19 35.55 29.95 7.15
CA THR A 19 34.30 30.61 7.59
C THR A 19 33.14 30.34 6.63
N TRP A 20 33.40 30.26 5.32
CA TRP A 20 32.40 29.92 4.29
C TRP A 20 31.84 28.48 4.40
N GLN A 21 32.62 27.53 4.93
CA GLN A 21 32.14 26.15 5.17
C GLN A 21 31.17 26.07 6.35
N LYS A 22 31.32 26.96 7.35
CA LYS A 22 30.38 27.04 8.47
C LYS A 22 29.04 27.62 8.03
N TRP A 23 29.07 28.64 7.15
CA TRP A 23 27.86 29.24 6.57
C TRP A 23 27.08 28.27 5.68
N THR A 24 27.76 27.55 4.78
CA THR A 24 27.10 26.56 3.90
C THR A 24 26.47 25.40 4.67
N LEU A 25 27.11 24.94 5.75
CA LEU A 25 26.53 23.89 6.61
C LEU A 25 25.25 24.37 7.33
N GLY A 26 25.23 25.64 7.78
CA GLY A 26 24.05 26.25 8.40
C GLY A 26 22.87 26.36 7.45
N VAL A 27 23.10 26.84 6.22
CA VAL A 27 22.05 26.97 5.19
C VAL A 27 21.46 25.61 4.82
N ILE A 28 22.30 24.58 4.62
CA ILE A 28 21.81 23.24 4.28
C ILE A 28 20.99 22.66 5.44
N SER A 29 21.41 22.85 6.68
CA SER A 29 20.65 22.38 7.86
C SER A 29 19.28 23.06 7.94
N PHE A 30 19.21 24.37 7.70
CA PHE A 30 17.96 25.11 7.69
C PHE A 30 17.01 24.62 6.58
N ILE A 31 17.52 24.39 5.37
CA ILE A 31 16.72 23.87 4.24
C ILE A 31 16.14 22.49 4.56
N VAL A 32 16.93 21.57 5.15
CA VAL A 32 16.44 20.23 5.50
C VAL A 32 15.33 20.31 6.55
N VAL A 33 15.48 21.16 7.58
CA VAL A 33 14.44 21.37 8.59
C VAL A 33 13.19 21.99 7.95
N ALA A 34 13.33 22.97 7.07
CA ALA A 34 12.21 23.58 6.34
C ALA A 34 11.47 22.56 5.45
N ILE A 35 12.19 21.66 4.77
CA ILE A 35 11.58 20.58 3.99
C ILE A 35 10.81 19.61 4.90
N LEU A 36 11.38 19.22 6.05
CA LEU A 36 10.69 18.33 6.99
C LEU A 36 9.42 18.99 7.57
N ILE A 37 9.48 20.27 7.91
CA ILE A 37 8.31 21.04 8.34
C ILE A 37 7.28 21.11 7.22
N PHE A 38 7.70 21.37 5.98
CA PHE A 38 6.81 21.45 4.83
C PHE A 38 6.13 20.11 4.52
N VAL A 39 6.87 19.00 4.55
CA VAL A 39 6.31 17.65 4.38
C VAL A 39 5.36 17.30 5.52
N GLY A 40 5.73 17.62 6.77
CA GLY A 40 4.88 17.44 7.94
C GLY A 40 3.60 18.28 7.86
N PHE A 41 3.69 19.51 7.37
CA PHE A 41 2.55 20.39 7.16
C PHE A 41 1.63 19.88 6.05
N ILE A 42 2.17 19.44 4.92
CA ILE A 42 1.36 18.80 3.85
C ILE A 42 0.67 17.55 4.37
N TYR A 43 1.40 16.70 5.10
CA TYR A 43 0.83 15.49 5.69
C TYR A 43 -0.29 15.82 6.68
N TYR A 44 -0.08 16.81 7.54
CA TYR A 44 -1.09 17.29 8.49
C TYR A 44 -2.30 17.88 7.76
N TYR A 45 -2.08 18.76 6.79
CA TYR A 45 -3.14 19.42 6.01
C TYR A 45 -4.04 18.41 5.29
N ILE A 46 -3.45 17.41 4.64
CA ILE A 46 -4.20 16.35 3.95
C ILE A 46 -4.96 15.48 4.97
N LYS A 47 -4.34 15.14 6.11
CA LYS A 47 -4.98 14.32 7.14
C LYS A 47 -6.10 15.06 7.90
N SER A 48 -6.02 16.38 8.00
CA SER A 48 -7.01 17.21 8.68
C SER A 48 -8.26 17.50 7.84
N MET A 49 -8.30 17.11 6.56
CA MET A 49 -9.53 17.23 5.77
C MET A 49 -10.53 16.18 6.25
N ASP A 50 -11.68 16.65 6.74
CA ASP A 50 -12.71 15.74 7.21
C ASP A 50 -13.46 15.11 6.03
N ILE A 51 -13.88 13.87 6.21
CA ILE A 51 -14.60 13.15 5.15
C ILE A 51 -15.93 13.84 4.86
N ASP A 52 -16.55 14.44 5.89
CA ASP A 52 -17.80 15.19 5.78
C ASP A 52 -17.68 16.40 4.86
N ASP A 53 -16.55 17.10 4.89
CA ASP A 53 -16.28 18.26 4.04
C ASP A 53 -16.03 17.83 2.57
N ILE A 54 -15.42 16.66 2.36
CA ILE A 54 -15.28 16.06 1.02
C ILE A 54 -16.64 15.63 0.49
N VAL A 55 -17.43 14.92 1.31
CA VAL A 55 -18.78 14.48 0.94
C VAL A 55 -19.64 15.69 0.62
N ALA A 56 -19.65 16.74 1.45
CA ALA A 56 -20.43 17.95 1.21
C ALA A 56 -20.11 18.64 -0.12
N ARG A 57 -18.84 18.63 -0.56
CA ARG A 57 -18.43 19.18 -1.87
C ARG A 57 -18.86 18.34 -3.07
N HIS A 58 -18.89 17.02 -2.92
CA HIS A 58 -19.19 16.07 -4.01
C HIS A 58 -20.62 15.51 -3.94
N SER A 59 -21.41 15.97 -2.98
CA SER A 59 -22.85 15.74 -2.89
C SER A 59 -23.57 16.74 -3.78
N ASP A 60 -23.44 16.61 -5.09
CA ASP A 60 -24.18 17.48 -6.01
C ASP A 60 -25.71 17.22 -5.90
N GLU A 61 -26.44 18.31 -5.66
CA GLU A 61 -27.64 18.69 -6.41
C GLU A 61 -28.92 17.84 -6.29
N THR A 62 -29.16 17.20 -5.14
CA THR A 62 -30.52 16.66 -4.81
C THR A 62 -31.06 17.03 -3.43
N VAL A 63 -30.28 17.76 -2.61
CA VAL A 63 -30.72 18.23 -1.28
C VAL A 63 -30.54 19.74 -1.13
N ALA A 64 -30.88 20.50 -2.17
CA ALA A 64 -31.04 21.95 -2.08
C ALA A 64 -32.43 22.37 -1.56
N VAL A 65 -33.04 21.54 -0.68
CA VAL A 65 -34.25 21.89 0.06
C VAL A 65 -34.02 21.43 1.50
N ASN A 66 -33.87 22.39 2.42
CA ASN A 66 -33.76 22.21 3.87
C ASN A 66 -32.38 21.93 4.49
N GLN A 67 -31.36 22.73 4.19
CA GLN A 67 -30.31 22.98 5.19
C GLN A 67 -30.13 24.48 5.47
N THR A 68 -30.15 24.75 6.76
CA THR A 68 -30.22 26.02 7.47
C THR A 68 -28.97 26.88 7.30
N ALA A 69 -29.19 28.20 7.37
CA ALA A 69 -28.34 29.29 6.92
C ALA A 69 -27.12 29.63 7.81
N ASP A 70 -26.40 28.63 8.34
CA ASP A 70 -25.22 28.87 9.21
C ASP A 70 -23.91 28.21 8.71
N ALA A 71 -23.91 27.61 7.51
CA ALA A 71 -22.68 27.14 6.89
C ALA A 71 -21.93 28.31 6.22
N LYS A 72 -20.90 28.81 6.91
CA LYS A 72 -19.96 29.82 6.42
C LYS A 72 -19.43 29.42 5.02
N PRO A 73 -19.59 30.25 3.98
CA PRO A 73 -19.15 29.90 2.63
C PRO A 73 -17.64 29.69 2.62
N ALA A 74 -17.23 28.45 2.33
CA ALA A 74 -15.82 28.09 2.17
C ALA A 74 -15.24 28.88 0.99
N GLN A 75 -14.11 29.56 1.23
CA GLN A 75 -13.46 30.43 0.26
C GLN A 75 -13.10 29.66 -1.02
N ASP A 76 -13.72 30.14 -2.10
CA ASP A 76 -13.69 29.65 -3.47
C ASP A 76 -12.38 30.03 -4.19
N LYS A 77 -11.24 29.55 -3.66
CA LYS A 77 -9.95 29.63 -4.36
C LYS A 77 -9.55 28.24 -4.84
N PRO A 78 -9.31 28.05 -6.15
CA PRO A 78 -8.91 26.75 -6.68
C PRO A 78 -7.64 26.27 -5.99
N ARG A 79 -7.69 25.11 -5.34
CA ARG A 79 -6.54 24.57 -4.62
C ARG A 79 -5.54 24.08 -5.65
N LYS A 80 -4.29 24.55 -5.55
CA LYS A 80 -3.23 24.09 -6.44
C LYS A 80 -2.78 22.69 -6.02
N VAL A 81 -2.77 21.76 -6.99
CA VAL A 81 -2.24 20.40 -6.82
C VAL A 81 -0.75 20.47 -6.40
N PRO A 82 -0.38 19.91 -5.23
CA PRO A 82 1.02 19.80 -4.83
C PRO A 82 1.84 19.05 -5.87
N ALA A 83 3.08 19.50 -6.10
CA ALA A 83 3.96 18.92 -7.12
C ALA A 83 4.17 17.40 -6.97
N ILE A 84 4.01 16.86 -5.77
CA ILE A 84 4.16 15.43 -5.47
C ILE A 84 3.05 14.56 -6.09
N ILE A 85 1.82 15.06 -6.18
CA ILE A 85 0.69 14.32 -6.78
C ILE A 85 0.40 14.73 -8.23
N LYS A 86 1.01 15.82 -8.73
CA LYS A 86 0.84 16.27 -10.12
C LYS A 86 1.11 15.18 -11.15
N LYS A 87 2.21 14.43 -11.00
CA LYS A 87 2.56 13.34 -11.93
C LYS A 87 1.54 12.18 -11.91
N PRO A 88 1.12 11.65 -10.74
CA PRO A 88 0.01 10.71 -10.66
C PRO A 88 -1.27 11.20 -11.33
N VAL A 89 -1.65 12.47 -11.12
CA VAL A 89 -2.85 13.07 -11.71
C VAL A 89 -2.74 13.16 -13.23
N GLU A 90 -1.60 13.60 -13.76
CA GLU A 90 -1.34 13.60 -15.21
C GLU A 90 -1.39 12.18 -15.80
N LYS A 91 -0.89 11.17 -15.09
CA LYS A 91 -0.98 9.76 -15.52
C LYS A 91 -2.43 9.28 -15.54
N ALA A 92 -3.22 9.61 -14.52
CA ALA A 92 -4.63 9.26 -14.46
C ALA A 92 -5.42 9.94 -15.59
N SER A 93 -5.20 11.23 -15.82
CA SER A 93 -5.81 11.97 -16.95
C SER A 93 -5.51 11.31 -18.29
N LYS A 94 -4.28 10.86 -18.53
CA LYS A 94 -3.92 10.12 -19.76
C LYS A 94 -4.67 8.80 -19.91
N LEU A 95 -4.92 8.07 -18.82
CA LEU A 95 -5.70 6.83 -18.85
C LEU A 95 -7.19 7.09 -19.14
N LEU A 96 -7.67 8.30 -18.84
CA LEU A 96 -9.03 8.77 -19.11
C LEU A 96 -9.15 9.50 -20.45
N GLY A 97 -8.35 9.10 -21.44
CA GLY A 97 -8.39 9.70 -22.77
C GLY A 97 -7.97 11.18 -22.80
N GLY A 98 -7.22 11.65 -21.80
CA GLY A 98 -6.78 13.03 -21.70
C GLY A 98 -7.77 13.97 -21.02
N GLN A 99 -8.85 13.46 -20.41
CA GLN A 99 -9.77 14.29 -19.63
C GLN A 99 -9.04 14.94 -18.45
N GLU A 100 -9.19 16.27 -18.30
CA GLU A 100 -8.57 17.01 -17.20
C GLU A 100 -9.25 16.65 -15.87
N ILE A 101 -8.45 16.25 -14.88
CA ILE A 101 -8.93 15.96 -13.53
C ILE A 101 -8.84 17.24 -12.71
N LYS A 102 -9.96 17.68 -12.13
CA LYS A 102 -10.01 18.86 -11.28
C LYS A 102 -9.03 18.72 -10.12
N SER A 103 -8.38 19.83 -9.79
CA SER A 103 -7.35 19.85 -8.74
C SER A 103 -7.91 19.47 -7.37
N ASP A 104 -9.14 19.89 -7.07
CA ASP A 104 -9.83 19.58 -5.81
C ASP A 104 -10.16 18.08 -5.71
N ASP A 105 -10.65 17.48 -6.78
CA ASP A 105 -10.96 16.05 -6.84
C ASP A 105 -9.71 15.18 -6.65
N ALA A 106 -8.61 15.56 -7.29
CA ALA A 106 -7.33 14.90 -7.11
C ALA A 106 -6.83 14.96 -5.65
N LEU A 107 -7.05 16.10 -4.99
CA LEU A 107 -6.72 16.28 -3.58
C LEU A 107 -7.65 15.48 -2.67
N ASP A 108 -8.95 15.46 -2.96
CA ASP A 108 -9.95 14.74 -2.19
C ASP A 108 -9.73 13.22 -2.29
N VAL A 109 -9.45 12.68 -3.49
CA VAL A 109 -9.07 11.27 -3.66
C VAL A 109 -7.79 10.95 -2.90
N ALA A 110 -6.76 11.80 -2.98
CA ALA A 110 -5.52 11.58 -2.24
C ALA A 110 -5.75 11.62 -0.71
N ALA A 111 -6.59 12.53 -0.24
CA ALA A 111 -6.96 12.65 1.16
C ALA A 111 -7.70 11.41 1.66
N ILE A 112 -8.71 10.94 0.90
CA ILE A 112 -9.43 9.69 1.22
C ILE A 112 -8.42 8.54 1.33
N LEU A 113 -7.66 8.26 0.26
CA LEU A 113 -6.72 7.13 0.26
C LEU A 113 -5.71 7.17 1.42
N LEU A 114 -5.20 8.36 1.78
CA LEU A 114 -4.27 8.51 2.90
C LEU A 114 -4.97 8.38 4.27
N LYS A 115 -6.22 8.85 4.41
CA LYS A 115 -7.01 8.76 5.64
C LYS A 115 -7.45 7.32 5.94
N SER A 116 -7.79 6.55 4.92
CA SER A 116 -8.21 5.14 5.01
C SER A 116 -7.09 4.19 5.44
N GLY A 117 -5.91 4.71 5.78
CA GLY A 117 -4.79 3.91 6.26
C GLY A 117 -4.10 3.11 5.16
N LEU A 118 -4.31 3.45 3.88
CA LEU A 118 -3.42 2.97 2.83
C LEU A 118 -2.07 3.65 3.00
N ASN A 119 -1.02 2.84 3.07
CA ASN A 119 0.33 3.36 3.07
C ASN A 119 0.76 3.78 1.64
N LEU A 120 1.80 4.61 1.56
CA LEU A 120 2.31 5.10 0.27
C LEU A 120 2.75 3.98 -0.68
N LYS A 121 3.16 2.80 -0.17
CA LYS A 121 3.51 1.63 -1.00
C LYS A 121 2.26 1.03 -1.65
N GLN A 122 1.15 0.90 -0.91
CA GLN A 122 -0.13 0.44 -1.43
C GLN A 122 -0.68 1.41 -2.46
N ILE A 123 -0.63 2.73 -2.19
CA ILE A 123 -1.02 3.75 -3.16
C ILE A 123 -0.15 3.65 -4.43
N SER A 124 1.17 3.49 -4.29
CA SER A 124 2.06 3.29 -5.44
C SER A 124 1.80 1.98 -6.20
N TYR A 125 1.44 0.91 -5.49
CA TYR A 125 1.07 -0.38 -6.09
C TYR A 125 -0.19 -0.22 -6.94
N LEU A 126 -1.24 0.42 -6.41
CA LEU A 126 -2.46 0.74 -7.14
C LEU A 126 -2.18 1.60 -8.39
N GLN A 127 -1.36 2.64 -8.25
CA GLN A 127 -0.97 3.51 -9.38
C GLN A 127 -0.12 2.80 -10.45
N GLY A 128 0.69 1.82 -10.04
CA GLY A 128 1.47 0.97 -10.94
C GLY A 128 0.57 0.07 -11.78
N ASN A 129 -0.40 -0.57 -11.12
CA ASN A 129 -1.26 -1.58 -11.72
C ASN A 129 -2.45 -1.02 -12.50
N ALA A 130 -2.82 0.25 -12.29
CA ALA A 130 -3.93 0.90 -13.00
C ALA A 130 -3.77 0.94 -14.54
N ALA A 131 -2.57 0.69 -15.07
CA ALA A 131 -2.28 0.75 -16.51
C ALA A 131 -2.23 -0.62 -17.21
N TYR A 132 -2.31 -1.73 -16.48
CA TYR A 132 -2.13 -3.08 -17.02
C TYR A 132 -3.43 -3.89 -16.97
N ASP A 133 -3.56 -4.86 -17.87
CA ASP A 133 -4.62 -5.85 -17.79
C ASP A 133 -4.25 -6.84 -16.68
N LEU A 134 -4.85 -6.65 -15.52
CA LEU A 134 -4.59 -7.45 -14.32
C LEU A 134 -5.30 -8.79 -14.41
N SER A 135 -4.70 -9.83 -13.81
CA SER A 135 -5.37 -11.11 -13.65
C SER A 135 -6.57 -10.99 -12.67
N ALA A 136 -7.49 -11.95 -12.71
CA ALA A 136 -8.63 -11.96 -11.79
C ALA A 136 -8.18 -11.98 -10.32
N GLU A 137 -7.11 -12.72 -10.02
CA GLU A 137 -6.51 -12.82 -8.69
C GLU A 137 -5.92 -11.48 -8.22
N GLU A 138 -5.24 -10.75 -9.11
CA GLU A 138 -4.69 -9.43 -8.79
C GLU A 138 -5.79 -8.39 -8.58
N LYS A 139 -6.83 -8.42 -9.41
CA LYS A 139 -8.03 -7.58 -9.22
C LYS A 139 -8.69 -7.88 -7.88
N GLN A 140 -8.85 -9.15 -7.51
CA GLN A 140 -9.41 -9.56 -6.22
C GLN A 140 -8.54 -9.08 -5.06
N LYS A 141 -7.21 -9.23 -5.15
CA LYS A 141 -6.27 -8.71 -4.15
C LYS A 141 -6.38 -7.20 -3.95
N ILE A 142 -6.56 -6.45 -5.04
CA ILE A 142 -6.78 -5.00 -4.98
C ILE A 142 -8.12 -4.71 -4.31
N ARG A 143 -9.20 -5.41 -4.68
CA ARG A 143 -10.51 -5.28 -4.02
C ARG A 143 -10.40 -5.51 -2.51
N ASP A 144 -9.82 -6.63 -2.10
CA ASP A 144 -9.70 -6.99 -0.68
C ASP A 144 -8.88 -5.94 0.09
N MET A 145 -7.79 -5.46 -0.52
CA MET A 145 -6.97 -4.39 0.06
C MET A 145 -7.76 -3.09 0.20
N LEU A 146 -8.54 -2.70 -0.80
CA LEU A 146 -9.31 -1.45 -0.79
C LEU A 146 -10.49 -1.54 0.19
N VAL A 147 -11.28 -2.63 0.13
CA VAL A 147 -12.46 -2.83 0.98
C VAL A 147 -12.08 -3.02 2.46
N SER A 148 -10.92 -3.63 2.76
CA SER A 148 -10.45 -3.77 4.14
C SER A 148 -9.90 -2.49 4.76
N LYS A 149 -9.65 -1.45 3.96
CA LYS A 149 -9.05 -0.19 4.40
C LYS A 149 -10.01 0.99 4.31
N LEU A 150 -10.85 1.02 3.28
CA LEU A 150 -11.84 2.05 3.07
C LEU A 150 -13.12 1.71 3.84
N THR A 151 -13.65 2.70 4.53
CA THR A 151 -15.01 2.69 5.07
C THR A 151 -16.05 2.80 3.94
N LYS A 152 -17.32 2.51 4.24
CA LYS A 152 -18.41 2.60 3.25
C LYS A 152 -18.58 4.04 2.74
N GLU A 153 -18.42 4.99 3.64
CA GLU A 153 -18.50 6.42 3.39
C GLU A 153 -17.38 6.87 2.44
N GLU A 154 -16.14 6.43 2.69
CA GLU A 154 -15.00 6.69 1.81
C GLU A 154 -15.15 6.04 0.43
N ILE A 155 -15.67 4.80 0.36
CA ILE A 155 -15.98 4.14 -0.91
C ILE A 155 -17.02 4.94 -1.71
N ASN A 156 -18.07 5.41 -1.05
CA ASN A 156 -19.11 6.21 -1.70
C ASN A 156 -18.57 7.56 -2.17
N ALA A 157 -17.77 8.23 -1.35
CA ALA A 157 -17.11 9.48 -1.74
C ALA A 157 -16.20 9.28 -2.97
N LEU A 158 -15.38 8.22 -2.99
CA LEU A 158 -14.56 7.89 -4.15
C LEU A 158 -15.41 7.64 -5.40
N ARG A 159 -16.49 6.85 -5.29
CA ARG A 159 -17.41 6.58 -6.40
C ARG A 159 -18.02 7.86 -6.96
N ASN A 160 -18.48 8.77 -6.09
CA ASN A 160 -19.07 10.03 -6.52
C ASN A 160 -18.04 10.88 -7.27
N ILE A 161 -16.83 11.02 -6.73
CA ILE A 161 -15.74 11.77 -7.37
C ILE A 161 -15.37 11.15 -8.71
N THR A 162 -15.29 9.83 -8.83
CA THR A 162 -14.85 9.18 -10.07
C THR A 162 -15.94 9.04 -11.12
N LYS A 163 -17.22 9.08 -10.74
CA LYS A 163 -18.37 8.95 -11.65
C LYS A 163 -18.44 10.08 -12.68
N GLN A 164 -18.11 11.32 -12.30
CA GLN A 164 -18.01 12.46 -13.23
C GLN A 164 -16.91 12.28 -14.30
N TYR A 165 -15.99 11.34 -14.09
CA TYR A 165 -14.95 10.95 -15.05
C TYR A 165 -15.29 9.63 -15.78
N GLY A 166 -16.53 9.14 -15.67
CA GLY A 166 -16.98 7.89 -16.31
C GLY A 166 -16.47 6.62 -15.64
N ILE A 167 -15.93 6.69 -14.41
CA ILE A 167 -15.37 5.54 -13.69
C ILE A 167 -16.29 5.17 -12.53
N GLY A 168 -16.94 4.01 -12.60
CA GLY A 168 -17.87 3.54 -11.55
C GLY A 168 -17.22 2.93 -10.30
N LEU A 169 -15.91 2.62 -10.34
CA LEU A 169 -15.19 1.89 -9.29
C LEU A 169 -15.91 0.59 -8.86
N ASN A 170 -16.41 -0.19 -9.83
CA ASN A 170 -17.09 -1.46 -9.58
C ASN A 170 -16.22 -2.48 -8.82
N ILE A 171 -14.90 -2.32 -8.86
CA ILE A 171 -13.95 -3.11 -8.06
C ILE A 171 -14.22 -3.02 -6.55
N LEU A 172 -14.77 -1.91 -6.07
CA LEU A 172 -15.11 -1.68 -4.66
C LEU A 172 -16.45 -2.31 -4.25
N ASN A 173 -17.20 -2.90 -5.19
CA ASN A 173 -18.42 -3.62 -4.87
C ASN A 173 -18.10 -5.12 -4.68
N PRO A 174 -18.28 -5.67 -3.46
CA PRO A 174 -18.00 -7.09 -3.20
C PRO A 174 -18.85 -8.03 -4.06
N ASP A 175 -20.08 -7.62 -4.39
CA ASP A 175 -21.04 -8.44 -5.12
C ASP A 175 -20.80 -8.39 -6.64
N TYR A 176 -19.97 -7.46 -7.15
CA TYR A 176 -19.70 -7.33 -8.57
C TYR A 176 -18.69 -8.40 -9.05
N PRO A 177 -18.97 -9.17 -10.12
CA PRO A 177 -18.02 -10.17 -10.64
C PRO A 177 -16.66 -9.55 -10.98
N ILE A 178 -15.58 -10.18 -10.51
CA ILE A 178 -14.23 -9.62 -10.61
C ILE A 178 -13.70 -9.64 -12.05
N GLU A 179 -14.18 -10.59 -12.84
CA GLU A 179 -13.85 -10.79 -14.24
C GLU A 179 -14.31 -9.61 -15.10
N TRP A 180 -15.44 -8.98 -14.73
CA TRP A 180 -16.01 -7.84 -15.43
C TRP A 180 -15.28 -6.53 -15.14
N VAL A 181 -14.48 -6.49 -14.06
CA VAL A 181 -13.74 -5.28 -13.69
C VAL A 181 -12.63 -5.01 -14.70
N GLY A 182 -12.64 -3.82 -15.29
CA GLY A 182 -11.62 -3.40 -16.26
C GLY A 182 -11.84 -3.90 -17.68
N GLU A 183 -13.02 -4.46 -17.99
CA GLU A 183 -13.44 -4.72 -19.37
C GLU A 183 -13.46 -3.40 -20.16
N ARG A 184 -12.90 -3.42 -21.37
CA ARG A 184 -12.78 -2.23 -22.23
C ARG A 184 -13.63 -2.35 -23.49
N ASP A 185 -14.08 -3.55 -23.82
CA ASP A 185 -14.95 -3.78 -24.96
C ASP A 185 -16.34 -3.17 -24.70
N PRO A 186 -16.79 -2.20 -25.53
CA PRO A 186 -18.06 -1.52 -25.33
C PRO A 186 -19.28 -2.44 -25.43
N GLU A 187 -19.19 -3.55 -26.17
CA GLU A 187 -20.28 -4.52 -26.27
C GLU A 187 -20.38 -5.34 -24.98
N LYS A 188 -19.26 -5.89 -24.51
CA LYS A 188 -19.21 -6.63 -23.24
C LYS A 188 -19.55 -5.77 -22.04
N LEU A 189 -19.20 -4.49 -22.04
CA LEU A 189 -19.60 -3.55 -20.98
C LEU A 189 -21.13 -3.40 -20.92
N LYS A 190 -21.82 -3.35 -22.06
CA LYS A 190 -23.29 -3.31 -22.11
C LYS A 190 -23.90 -4.63 -21.64
N GLU A 191 -23.33 -5.76 -22.06
CA GLU A 191 -23.78 -7.09 -21.63
C GLU A 191 -23.61 -7.27 -20.12
N ASN A 192 -22.41 -7.00 -19.59
CA ASN A 192 -22.11 -7.06 -18.16
C ASN A 192 -22.98 -6.09 -17.35
N GLY A 193 -23.29 -4.91 -17.90
CA GLY A 193 -24.21 -3.95 -17.29
C GLY A 193 -25.63 -4.50 -17.15
N LYS A 194 -26.19 -5.06 -18.23
CA LYS A 194 -27.51 -5.72 -18.19
C LYS A 194 -27.54 -6.92 -17.26
N ALA A 195 -26.54 -7.79 -17.34
CA ALA A 195 -26.41 -8.95 -16.45
C ALA A 195 -26.32 -8.53 -14.98
N TRP A 196 -25.62 -7.43 -14.69
CA TRP A 196 -25.55 -6.86 -13.36
C TRP A 196 -26.90 -6.32 -12.87
N GLU A 197 -27.64 -5.59 -13.70
CA GLU A 197 -28.99 -5.12 -13.37
C GLU A 197 -29.97 -6.29 -13.11
N GLU A 198 -29.89 -7.34 -13.92
CA GLU A 198 -30.67 -8.57 -13.71
C GLU A 198 -30.31 -9.27 -12.39
N MET A 199 -29.03 -9.30 -12.01
CA MET A 199 -28.58 -9.84 -10.72
C MET A 199 -29.08 -9.01 -9.53
N GLN A 200 -29.21 -7.68 -9.68
CA GLN A 200 -29.71 -6.80 -8.61
C GLN A 200 -31.24 -6.82 -8.47
N THR A 201 -31.96 -7.03 -9.56
CA THR A 201 -33.43 -7.02 -9.59
C THR A 201 -34.05 -8.37 -9.22
N LYS A 202 -33.29 -9.47 -9.30
CA LYS A 202 -33.74 -10.76 -8.77
C LYS A 202 -33.77 -10.72 -7.23
N PRO A 203 -34.92 -10.98 -6.60
CA PRO A 203 -35.01 -11.09 -5.14
C PRO A 203 -34.01 -12.14 -4.64
N LYS A 204 -33.21 -11.79 -3.61
CA LYS A 204 -32.26 -12.71 -2.95
C LYS A 204 -32.93 -13.96 -2.35
N ASP A 205 -34.26 -14.01 -2.32
CA ASP A 205 -35.07 -15.12 -1.81
C ASP A 205 -35.38 -16.23 -2.84
N GLN A 206 -34.90 -16.14 -4.09
CA GLN A 206 -35.17 -17.16 -5.13
C GLN A 206 -33.92 -17.80 -5.77
N VAL A 207 -32.78 -17.87 -5.06
CA VAL A 207 -31.76 -18.89 -5.38
C VAL A 207 -32.15 -20.20 -4.70
N LYS A 208 -33.30 -20.74 -5.11
CA LYS A 208 -33.63 -22.16 -4.94
C LYS A 208 -33.09 -22.84 -6.20
N GLN A 209 -31.97 -23.55 -6.04
CA GLN A 209 -31.35 -24.36 -7.08
C GLN A 209 -32.42 -25.22 -7.77
N GLU A 210 -32.51 -25.10 -9.10
CA GLU A 210 -33.23 -26.05 -9.94
C GLU A 210 -32.27 -27.20 -10.30
N PRO A 211 -32.72 -28.47 -10.33
CA PRO A 211 -31.85 -29.64 -10.20
C PRO A 211 -31.28 -30.08 -11.55
N GLN A 212 -29.96 -30.28 -11.58
CA GLN A 212 -29.33 -31.20 -12.53
C GLN A 212 -29.80 -32.63 -12.23
N LYS A 213 -30.54 -33.19 -13.18
CA LYS A 213 -31.04 -34.56 -13.19
C LYS A 213 -29.93 -35.48 -13.72
N ASP A 214 -29.26 -36.22 -12.84
CA ASP A 214 -29.20 -37.69 -12.85
C ASP A 214 -28.23 -38.25 -11.79
N ALA A 215 -28.81 -39.08 -10.90
CA ALA A 215 -28.28 -40.13 -10.02
C ALA A 215 -26.88 -39.94 -9.39
N THR A 216 -26.70 -39.89 -8.06
CA THR A 216 -27.07 -40.95 -7.11
C THR A 216 -27.04 -40.40 -5.67
N ALA A 217 -27.98 -40.85 -4.85
CA ALA A 217 -28.27 -40.44 -3.47
C ALA A 217 -27.09 -40.44 -2.49
N VAL A 218 -26.94 -39.37 -1.69
CA VAL A 218 -26.97 -39.38 -0.21
C VAL A 218 -27.46 -38.01 0.30
N THR A 219 -28.21 -38.11 1.40
CA THR A 219 -29.13 -37.23 2.10
C THR A 219 -28.52 -36.02 2.87
N LYS A 220 -29.29 -34.92 2.88
CA LYS A 220 -29.52 -33.88 3.93
C LYS A 220 -28.57 -32.69 4.17
N ASP A 221 -29.24 -31.53 4.15
CA ASP A 221 -29.07 -30.25 4.87
C ASP A 221 -27.98 -29.25 4.43
N ASN A 222 -28.42 -28.14 3.81
CA ASN A 222 -27.69 -26.87 3.77
C ASN A 222 -28.68 -25.68 3.82
N GLU A 223 -28.98 -25.30 5.05
CA GLU A 223 -29.43 -23.96 5.48
C GLU A 223 -28.21 -23.00 5.42
N PRO A 224 -28.36 -21.67 5.32
CA PRO A 224 -27.22 -20.74 5.26
C PRO A 224 -26.50 -20.72 6.61
N SER A 225 -25.49 -21.56 6.73
CA SER A 225 -24.69 -21.67 7.95
C SER A 225 -23.80 -20.43 8.06
N THR A 226 -24.09 -19.64 9.09
CA THR A 226 -23.10 -18.79 9.76
C THR A 226 -21.88 -19.68 10.04
N GLU A 227 -20.75 -19.45 9.35
CA GLU A 227 -19.47 -20.15 9.56
C GLU A 227 -18.97 -19.89 10.98
N THR A 228 -19.59 -20.59 11.91
CA THR A 228 -19.24 -20.69 13.31
C THR A 228 -18.18 -21.77 13.36
N ASP A 229 -16.96 -21.38 13.73
CA ASP A 229 -15.84 -22.21 14.18
C ASP A 229 -16.11 -23.74 14.18
N LYS A 230 -16.05 -24.39 13.01
CA LYS A 230 -16.00 -25.85 12.97
C LYS A 230 -14.70 -26.26 13.64
N GLU A 231 -14.84 -26.85 14.83
CA GLU A 231 -13.72 -27.36 15.60
C GLU A 231 -12.93 -28.36 14.74
N LEU A 232 -11.64 -28.06 14.55
CA LEU A 232 -10.74 -28.92 13.76
C LEU A 232 -10.68 -30.31 14.39
N THR A 233 -10.76 -31.35 13.57
CA THR A 233 -10.51 -32.72 14.07
C THR A 233 -9.08 -32.85 14.60
N ALA A 234 -8.82 -33.83 15.47
CA ALA A 234 -7.47 -34.05 16.01
C ALA A 234 -6.40 -34.24 14.90
N GLU A 235 -6.77 -34.89 13.79
CA GLU A 235 -5.91 -35.05 12.63
C GLU A 235 -5.63 -33.71 11.93
N GLN A 236 -6.67 -32.89 11.73
CA GLN A 236 -6.52 -31.56 11.13
C GLN A 236 -5.71 -30.62 12.02
N GLN A 237 -5.87 -30.70 13.35
CA GLN A 237 -5.05 -29.93 14.30
C GLN A 237 -3.58 -30.33 14.20
N GLN A 238 -3.28 -31.62 14.04
CA GLN A 238 -1.90 -32.07 13.88
C GLN A 238 -1.31 -31.59 12.54
N LYS A 239 -2.03 -31.77 11.43
CA LYS A 239 -1.61 -31.26 10.11
C LYS A 239 -1.39 -29.74 10.13
N LYS A 240 -2.27 -28.99 10.80
CA LYS A 240 -2.11 -27.54 11.01
C LYS A 240 -0.79 -27.21 11.69
N LYS A 241 -0.46 -27.87 12.81
CA LYS A 241 0.80 -27.66 13.53
C LYS A 241 2.01 -27.95 12.64
N ASP A 242 1.94 -29.02 11.85
CA ASP A 242 3.03 -29.41 10.94
C ASP A 242 3.22 -28.40 9.80
N PHE A 243 2.12 -27.91 9.21
CA PHE A 243 2.17 -26.85 8.21
C PHE A 243 2.68 -25.54 8.79
N ASP A 244 2.20 -25.14 9.97
CA ASP A 244 2.66 -23.96 10.68
C ASP A 244 4.17 -24.01 10.95
N ALA A 245 4.68 -25.15 11.43
CA ALA A 245 6.10 -25.35 11.69
C ALA A 245 6.95 -25.31 10.40
N LYS A 246 6.47 -25.97 9.34
CA LYS A 246 7.14 -25.97 8.04
C LYS A 246 7.21 -24.56 7.44
N THR A 247 6.09 -23.85 7.41
CA THR A 247 6.04 -22.48 6.88
C THR A 247 6.89 -21.53 7.72
N LYS A 248 6.85 -21.65 9.06
CA LYS A 248 7.71 -20.86 9.95
C LYS A 248 9.21 -21.09 9.67
N THR A 249 9.60 -22.34 9.38
CA THR A 249 10.98 -22.68 8.99
C THR A 249 11.37 -22.01 7.67
N GLN A 250 10.51 -22.07 6.66
CA GLN A 250 10.74 -21.41 5.37
C GLN A 250 10.82 -19.87 5.51
N LEU A 251 9.94 -19.28 6.31
CA LEU A 251 9.97 -17.84 6.63
C LEU A 251 11.23 -17.43 7.39
N GLY A 252 11.71 -18.27 8.30
CA GLY A 252 12.98 -18.07 8.99
C GLY A 252 14.17 -18.04 8.02
N ALA A 253 14.22 -19.00 7.09
CA ALA A 253 15.25 -19.05 6.05
C ALA A 253 15.19 -17.85 5.09
N LEU A 254 13.98 -17.45 4.68
CA LEU A 254 13.75 -16.25 3.88
C LEU A 254 14.23 -14.99 4.61
N SER A 255 13.83 -14.83 5.88
CA SER A 255 14.24 -13.69 6.72
C SER A 255 15.76 -13.59 6.83
N GLY A 256 16.44 -14.72 7.03
CA GLY A 256 17.90 -14.80 7.04
C GLY A 256 18.50 -14.32 5.72
N THR A 257 18.01 -14.84 4.60
CA THR A 257 18.47 -14.47 3.24
C THR A 257 18.28 -12.98 2.97
N CYS A 258 17.07 -12.46 3.24
CA CYS A 258 16.73 -11.06 3.04
C CYS A 258 17.55 -10.12 3.91
N LYS A 259 17.82 -10.52 5.16
CA LYS A 259 18.68 -9.77 6.08
C LYS A 259 20.12 -9.71 5.58
N VAL A 260 20.67 -10.82 5.06
CA VAL A 260 22.00 -10.84 4.46
C VAL A 260 22.07 -9.92 3.23
N GLN A 261 21.11 -10.02 2.31
CA GLN A 261 21.03 -9.14 1.14
C GLN A 261 20.93 -7.66 1.54
N SER A 262 20.06 -7.34 2.50
CA SER A 262 19.90 -5.98 3.02
C SER A 262 21.20 -5.45 3.64
N ASN A 263 21.88 -6.26 4.45
CA ASN A 263 23.15 -5.90 5.05
C ASN A 263 24.26 -5.71 4.00
N ASN A 264 24.27 -6.52 2.94
CA ASN A 264 25.24 -6.37 1.85
C ASN A 264 25.04 -5.02 1.14
N ILE A 265 23.80 -4.67 0.78
CA ILE A 265 23.48 -3.37 0.18
C ILE A 265 23.84 -2.23 1.13
N LEU A 266 23.51 -2.36 2.42
CA LEU A 266 23.86 -1.37 3.43
C LEU A 266 25.37 -1.17 3.52
N ASN A 267 26.15 -2.25 3.53
CA ASN A 267 27.61 -2.17 3.57
C ASN A 267 28.17 -1.50 2.31
N GLU A 268 27.61 -1.77 1.13
CA GLU A 268 27.99 -1.07 -0.11
C GLU A 268 27.66 0.44 -0.06
N ILE A 269 26.51 0.80 0.52
CA ILE A 269 26.13 2.20 0.75
C ILE A 269 27.13 2.84 1.71
N LEU A 270 27.41 2.21 2.84
CA LEU A 270 28.36 2.72 3.84
C LEU A 270 29.77 2.87 3.27
N ALA A 271 30.24 1.89 2.49
CA ALA A 271 31.52 1.99 1.79
C ALA A 271 31.52 3.12 0.74
N SER A 272 30.39 3.38 0.08
CA SER A 272 30.25 4.50 -0.85
C SER A 272 30.06 5.85 -0.15
N THR A 273 29.79 5.88 1.16
CA THR A 273 29.64 7.13 1.91
C THR A 273 30.95 7.76 2.34
N SER A 274 32.09 7.07 2.22
CA SER A 274 33.41 7.65 2.55
C SER A 274 33.80 8.72 1.52
N GLY A 275 33.43 9.98 1.79
CA GLY A 275 33.64 11.11 0.88
C GLY A 275 32.45 12.06 0.79
N LYS A 276 32.60 13.15 0.03
CA LYS A 276 31.49 14.10 -0.22
C LYS A 276 30.51 13.55 -1.27
N VAL A 277 29.81 12.47 -0.94
CA VAL A 277 28.75 11.93 -1.80
C VAL A 277 27.41 12.57 -1.44
N SER A 278 26.69 13.06 -2.44
CA SER A 278 25.36 13.63 -2.23
C SER A 278 24.34 12.52 -1.97
N LEU A 279 23.28 12.83 -1.20
CA LEU A 279 22.18 11.90 -0.98
C LEU A 279 21.57 11.42 -2.32
N LYS A 280 21.48 12.32 -3.30
CA LYS A 280 20.99 12.02 -4.64
C LYS A 280 21.86 10.96 -5.33
N ALA A 281 23.18 11.09 -5.27
CA ALA A 281 24.09 10.10 -5.86
C ALA A 281 23.98 8.73 -5.17
N LEU A 282 23.76 8.68 -3.85
CA LEU A 282 23.47 7.43 -3.14
C LEU A 282 22.13 6.83 -3.58
N GLN A 283 21.09 7.65 -3.69
CA GLN A 283 19.77 7.20 -4.14
C GLN A 283 19.84 6.67 -5.58
N ASP A 284 20.42 7.41 -6.51
CA ASP A 284 20.53 7.00 -7.92
C ASP A 284 21.32 5.69 -8.07
N LYS A 285 22.37 5.50 -7.26
CA LYS A 285 23.22 4.31 -7.31
C LYS A 285 22.59 3.08 -6.65
N PHE A 286 21.85 3.25 -5.56
CA PHE A 286 21.42 2.13 -4.71
C PHE A 286 19.92 1.88 -4.68
N LEU A 287 19.07 2.84 -5.08
CA LEU A 287 17.62 2.67 -5.05
C LEU A 287 17.18 1.47 -5.90
N GLY A 288 17.73 1.31 -7.11
CA GLY A 288 17.44 0.16 -7.96
C GLY A 288 17.82 -1.17 -7.31
N LYS A 289 18.98 -1.24 -6.64
CA LYS A 289 19.43 -2.45 -5.91
C LYS A 289 18.51 -2.76 -4.73
N VAL A 290 18.11 -1.76 -3.95
CA VAL A 290 17.19 -1.92 -2.82
C VAL A 290 15.84 -2.43 -3.31
N VAL A 291 15.27 -1.81 -4.35
CA VAL A 291 13.98 -2.22 -4.91
C VAL A 291 14.06 -3.65 -5.46
N ALA A 292 15.12 -4.02 -6.18
CA ALA A 292 15.29 -5.37 -6.71
C ALA A 292 15.43 -6.43 -5.61
N ALA A 293 16.23 -6.16 -4.56
CA ALA A 293 16.37 -7.08 -3.43
C ALA A 293 15.06 -7.24 -2.66
N GLU A 294 14.36 -6.13 -2.41
CA GLU A 294 13.05 -6.17 -1.77
C GLU A 294 12.01 -6.93 -2.60
N ALA A 295 12.00 -6.75 -3.93
CA ALA A 295 11.09 -7.47 -4.81
C ALA A 295 11.37 -8.98 -4.81
N SER A 296 12.65 -9.38 -4.79
CA SER A 296 13.04 -10.79 -4.68
C SER A 296 12.56 -11.42 -3.38
N CYS A 297 12.76 -10.74 -2.26
CA CYS A 297 12.23 -11.16 -0.95
C CYS A 297 10.70 -11.24 -0.92
N ASP A 298 10.02 -10.22 -1.45
CA ASP A 298 8.56 -10.18 -1.50
C ASP A 298 8.02 -11.33 -2.38
N ALA A 299 8.67 -11.64 -3.51
CA ALA A 299 8.28 -12.76 -4.36
C ALA A 299 8.41 -14.12 -3.64
N GLN A 300 9.55 -14.38 -2.98
CA GLN A 300 9.74 -15.61 -2.21
C GLN A 300 8.73 -15.73 -1.05
N PHE A 301 8.42 -14.62 -0.39
CA PHE A 301 7.39 -14.58 0.64
C PHE A 301 6.01 -14.98 0.09
N GLN A 302 5.62 -14.43 -1.07
CA GLN A 302 4.35 -14.80 -1.71
C GLN A 302 4.34 -16.28 -2.10
N THR A 303 5.44 -16.84 -2.61
CA THR A 303 5.54 -18.28 -2.91
C THR A 303 5.33 -19.14 -1.66
N ILE A 304 5.92 -18.77 -0.53
CA ILE A 304 5.73 -19.48 0.76
C ILE A 304 4.27 -19.39 1.21
N GLN A 305 3.65 -18.21 1.14
CA GLN A 305 2.23 -18.04 1.49
C GLN A 305 1.30 -18.90 0.62
N SER A 306 1.47 -18.86 -0.70
CA SER A 306 0.64 -19.65 -1.62
C SER A 306 0.80 -21.15 -1.39
N SER A 307 2.03 -21.61 -1.12
CA SER A 307 2.30 -23.01 -0.77
C SER A 307 1.63 -23.43 0.54
N ALA A 308 1.65 -22.55 1.55
CA ALA A 308 0.98 -22.81 2.82
C ALA A 308 -0.55 -22.84 2.65
N LYS A 309 -1.12 -21.89 1.91
CA LYS A 309 -2.55 -21.83 1.59
C LYS A 309 -3.03 -23.12 0.91
N SER A 310 -2.29 -23.57 -0.12
CA SER A 310 -2.57 -24.84 -0.81
C SER A 310 -2.48 -26.06 0.13
N SER A 311 -1.55 -26.05 1.10
CA SER A 311 -1.43 -27.14 2.08
C SER A 311 -2.64 -27.19 3.03
N TYR A 312 -3.16 -26.03 3.45
CA TYR A 312 -4.36 -25.93 4.28
C TYR A 312 -5.60 -26.41 3.53
N GLU A 313 -5.82 -25.90 2.31
CA GLU A 313 -6.98 -26.25 1.48
C GLU A 313 -7.01 -27.75 1.16
N SER A 314 -5.87 -28.36 0.80
CA SER A 314 -5.78 -29.80 0.54
C SER A 314 -6.01 -30.68 1.77
N ALA A 315 -5.84 -30.14 2.97
CA ALA A 315 -6.17 -30.82 4.22
C ALA A 315 -7.60 -30.53 4.72
N GLY A 316 -8.40 -29.77 3.97
CA GLY A 316 -9.73 -29.35 4.38
C GLY A 316 -9.71 -28.40 5.60
N ILE A 317 -8.62 -27.67 5.80
CA ILE A 317 -8.44 -26.70 6.89
C ILE A 317 -8.73 -25.31 6.33
N SER A 318 -9.57 -24.53 7.01
CA SER A 318 -9.85 -23.15 6.60
C SER A 318 -8.57 -22.30 6.59
N THR A 319 -8.35 -21.58 5.50
CA THR A 319 -7.19 -20.67 5.35
C THR A 319 -7.28 -19.47 6.30
N GLY A 320 -8.46 -19.16 6.84
CA GLY A 320 -8.63 -18.17 7.90
C GLY A 320 -7.94 -18.54 9.22
N LEU A 321 -7.61 -19.82 9.41
CA LEU A 321 -6.87 -20.32 10.59
C LEU A 321 -5.34 -20.24 10.43
N MET A 322 -4.84 -19.76 9.28
CA MET A 322 -3.42 -19.51 9.06
C MET A 322 -2.94 -18.36 9.97
N PRO A 323 -1.74 -18.45 10.56
CA PRO A 323 -1.15 -17.34 11.29
C PRO A 323 -0.94 -16.12 10.39
N ASN A 324 -0.94 -14.93 10.99
CA ASN A 324 -0.74 -13.67 10.26
C ASN A 324 0.74 -13.39 9.94
N TRP A 325 1.36 -14.29 9.17
CA TRP A 325 2.76 -14.17 8.73
C TRP A 325 3.05 -12.91 7.91
N SER A 326 2.04 -12.36 7.23
CA SER A 326 2.14 -11.10 6.48
C SER A 326 2.52 -9.94 7.39
N THR A 327 1.90 -9.87 8.57
CA THR A 327 2.20 -8.82 9.55
C THR A 327 3.61 -8.97 10.11
N GLU A 328 4.05 -10.18 10.43
CA GLU A 328 5.41 -10.44 10.92
C GLU A 328 6.47 -10.10 9.86
N TYR A 329 6.24 -10.48 8.61
CA TYR A 329 7.13 -10.20 7.50
C TYR A 329 7.29 -8.69 7.26
N GLU A 330 6.18 -7.94 7.19
CA GLU A 330 6.20 -6.49 6.98
C GLU A 330 6.80 -5.74 8.18
N ALA A 331 6.55 -6.21 9.41
CA ALA A 331 7.20 -5.67 10.61
C ALA A 331 8.73 -5.85 10.56
N GLY A 332 9.19 -7.04 10.15
CA GLY A 332 10.62 -7.33 9.96
C GLY A 332 11.25 -6.43 8.88
N LYS A 333 10.57 -6.27 7.74
CA LYS A 333 11.01 -5.40 6.64
C LYS A 333 11.11 -3.93 7.07
N SER A 334 10.10 -3.43 7.77
CA SER A 334 10.08 -2.06 8.31
C SER A 334 11.23 -1.83 9.31
N SER A 335 11.46 -2.77 10.22
CA SER A 335 12.56 -2.71 11.19
C SER A 335 13.93 -2.69 10.50
N ALA A 336 14.14 -3.54 9.49
CA ALA A 336 15.39 -3.56 8.71
C ALA A 336 15.63 -2.22 7.99
N ARG A 337 14.60 -1.64 7.38
CA ARG A 337 14.69 -0.31 6.74
C ARG A 337 15.05 0.79 7.74
N ALA A 338 14.39 0.81 8.90
CA ALA A 338 14.68 1.80 9.95
C ALA A 338 16.12 1.68 10.45
N ALA A 339 16.62 0.45 10.65
CA ALA A 339 18.00 0.20 11.05
C ALA A 339 19.00 0.67 9.97
N ALA A 340 18.74 0.38 8.70
CA ALA A 340 19.56 0.81 7.58
C ALA A 340 19.60 2.35 7.46
N ILE A 341 18.46 3.03 7.54
CA ILE A 341 18.38 4.49 7.52
C ILE A 341 19.19 5.09 8.66
N SER A 342 19.07 4.54 9.87
CA SER A 342 19.84 4.99 11.04
C SER A 342 21.36 4.82 10.84
N ALA A 343 21.79 3.68 10.29
CA ALA A 343 23.20 3.42 9.99
C ALA A 343 23.76 4.39 8.93
N ILE A 344 23.01 4.61 7.84
CA ILE A 344 23.39 5.56 6.78
C ILE A 344 23.47 6.99 7.33
N ALA A 345 22.48 7.41 8.13
CA ALA A 345 22.48 8.73 8.74
C ALA A 345 23.68 8.96 9.68
N LYS A 346 24.08 7.93 10.45
CA LYS A 346 25.28 7.97 11.29
C LYS A 346 26.56 8.11 10.47
N ALA A 347 26.68 7.38 9.35
CA ALA A 347 27.84 7.46 8.48
C ALA A 347 27.98 8.84 7.84
N ILE A 348 26.88 9.40 7.32
CA ILE A 348 26.87 10.75 6.74
C ILE A 348 27.22 11.83 7.78
N LYS A 349 26.81 11.66 9.05
CA LYS A 349 27.16 12.59 10.13
C LYS A 349 28.65 12.55 10.51
N LYS A 350 29.32 11.39 10.38
CA LYS A 350 30.72 11.20 10.79
C LYS A 350 31.72 11.87 9.82
N ASP A 351 31.33 12.06 8.57
CA ASP A 351 32.15 12.69 7.53
C ASP A 351 32.01 14.23 7.47
N LYS A 352 31.14 14.80 8.33
CA LYS A 352 31.13 16.23 8.65
C LYS A 352 32.07 16.51 9.80
#